data_AF-A0A2V9ZSA0-F1
#
_entry.id   AF-A0A2V9ZSA0-F1
#
_cell.length_a   1.000
_cell.length_b   1.000
_cell.length_c   1.000
_cell.angle_alpha   90.00
_cell.angle_beta   90.00
_cell.angle_gamma   90.00
#
_symmetry.space_group_name_H-M   'P 1'
#
loop_
_entity.id
_entity.type
_entity.pdbx_description
1 polymer ?
#
loop_
_entity_poly.entity_id
_entity_poly.type
_entity_poly.pdbx_seq_one_letter_code
_entity_poly.pdbx_strand_id
1 'polypeptide(L)'
;MKYFRLLTASILVFLLLALATASDRPSPSSRSSTPILPEEFGGWGLEGTAKTSKDPTFADPVNAPILKEYGFSDFASGTYARDGRKLTLRTARFQDTSGAYGAFTFYKQPEMLNEKIGDQASSLNNRVLFYRGNVLVDAVFEKLSAMSAAELRELASVLPQPSDAGKLPGLPAYLPHQSYIKNTAKYIVGPAALDKIGGPIPAQMVDFSSGAEVVLGNYNSSGGEATLMLINYPTPQIAADHLRKIEAAHAVNGQQQPGTTSLADSAPFVAKRSGPIVAIAAGPLSPSDAKSLLASVNYDADVTWNENAGLSKKNNLANLLVNIIILCFILIGFALVAGLAFGGLRILIKRFFPDRVFDRPDEMEFISLHLSERLNEPPARR
;
A
#
# COMPACT_ATOMS: atom_id res chain seq x y z
N MET A 1 -66.56 -16.65 -5.58
CA MET A 1 -66.08 -15.61 -4.62
C MET A 1 -65.39 -16.20 -3.36
N LYS A 2 -64.43 -17.12 -3.50
CA LYS A 2 -63.57 -17.58 -2.38
C LYS A 2 -62.07 -17.54 -2.70
N TYR A 3 -61.67 -17.47 -3.96
CA TYR A 3 -60.26 -17.41 -4.38
C TYR A 3 -59.69 -15.98 -4.51
N PHE A 4 -60.54 -14.96 -4.61
CA PHE A 4 -60.08 -13.56 -4.65
C PHE A 4 -59.64 -13.02 -3.28
N ARG A 5 -60.04 -13.67 -2.18
CA ARG A 5 -59.59 -13.33 -0.81
C ARG A 5 -58.27 -14.00 -0.42
N LEU A 6 -57.81 -15.00 -1.18
CA LEU A 6 -56.52 -15.66 -0.97
C LEU A 6 -55.37 -14.95 -1.70
N LEU A 7 -55.66 -14.25 -2.81
CA LEU A 7 -54.65 -13.49 -3.53
C LEU A 7 -54.27 -12.18 -2.83
N THR A 8 -55.21 -11.53 -2.14
CA THR A 8 -54.93 -10.30 -1.37
C THR A 8 -54.22 -10.58 -0.04
N ALA A 9 -54.39 -11.78 0.53
CA ALA A 9 -53.67 -12.19 1.74
C ALA A 9 -52.19 -12.52 1.46
N SER A 10 -51.84 -13.08 0.29
CA SER A 10 -50.45 -13.40 -0.06
C SER A 10 -49.61 -12.17 -0.42
N ILE A 11 -50.22 -11.13 -1.01
CA ILE A 11 -49.51 -9.89 -1.35
C ILE A 11 -49.24 -9.03 -0.10
N LEU A 12 -50.09 -9.12 0.93
CA LEU A 12 -49.88 -8.43 2.20
C LEU A 12 -48.81 -9.12 3.08
N VAL A 13 -48.64 -10.44 2.98
CA VAL A 13 -47.59 -11.20 3.71
C VAL A 13 -46.21 -10.98 3.09
N PHE A 14 -46.10 -10.79 1.77
CA PHE A 14 -44.82 -10.47 1.13
C PHE A 14 -44.36 -9.01 1.33
N LEU A 15 -45.29 -8.07 1.58
CA LEU A 15 -44.94 -6.67 1.88
C LEU A 15 -44.59 -6.44 3.36
N LEU A 16 -45.09 -7.27 4.28
CA LEU A 16 -44.75 -7.22 5.71
C LEU A 16 -43.48 -8.00 6.08
N LEU A 17 -43.01 -8.93 5.25
CA LEU A 17 -41.73 -9.61 5.45
C LEU A 17 -40.52 -8.82 4.90
N ALA A 18 -40.77 -7.73 4.19
CA ALA A 18 -39.72 -6.83 3.67
C ALA A 18 -39.35 -5.68 4.63
N LEU A 19 -40.04 -5.53 5.77
CA LEU A 19 -39.76 -4.47 6.76
C LEU A 19 -39.17 -4.97 8.09
N ALA A 20 -38.92 -6.27 8.26
CA ALA A 20 -38.44 -6.84 9.53
C ALA A 20 -36.96 -7.27 9.54
N THR A 21 -36.17 -6.94 8.51
CA THR A 21 -34.71 -7.21 8.47
C THR A 21 -33.86 -5.94 8.46
N ALA A 22 -34.43 -4.80 8.87
CA ALA A 22 -33.74 -3.53 8.97
C ALA A 22 -33.42 -3.16 10.43
N SER A 23 -32.71 -4.03 11.17
CA SER A 23 -32.07 -3.69 12.45
C SER A 23 -30.96 -4.68 12.78
N ASP A 24 -29.95 -4.71 11.92
CA ASP A 24 -28.55 -4.82 12.34
C ASP A 24 -27.71 -4.49 11.13
N ARG A 25 -27.61 -3.17 10.83
CA ARG A 25 -26.38 -2.72 10.18
C ARG A 25 -25.31 -2.95 11.23
N PRO A 26 -24.32 -3.83 11.01
CA PRO A 26 -23.14 -3.76 11.85
C PRO A 26 -22.71 -2.30 11.81
N SER A 27 -22.70 -1.68 12.99
CA SER A 27 -22.03 -0.40 13.18
C SER A 27 -20.73 -0.47 12.38
N PRO A 28 -20.31 0.57 11.63
CA PRO A 28 -19.01 0.52 11.00
C PRO A 28 -18.03 0.19 12.12
N SER A 29 -17.57 -1.06 12.13
CA SER A 29 -16.61 -1.53 13.10
C SER A 29 -15.52 -0.51 12.98
N SER A 30 -15.32 0.28 14.04
CA SER A 30 -14.17 1.16 14.18
C SER A 30 -13.03 0.34 13.62
N ARG A 31 -12.48 0.71 12.45
CA ARG A 31 -11.48 -0.09 11.75
C ARG A 31 -10.49 -0.47 12.83
N SER A 32 -10.53 -1.73 13.27
CA SER A 32 -9.60 -2.23 14.26
C SER A 32 -8.30 -2.11 13.51
N SER A 33 -7.54 -1.05 13.80
CA SER A 33 -6.25 -0.83 13.19
C SER A 33 -5.50 -2.13 13.43
N THR A 34 -5.22 -2.87 12.36
CA THR A 34 -4.53 -4.15 12.47
C THR A 34 -3.32 -3.91 13.36
N PRO A 35 -3.23 -4.59 14.52
CA PRO A 35 -2.15 -4.35 15.46
C PRO A 35 -0.82 -4.56 14.74
N ILE A 36 0.12 -3.64 14.94
CA ILE A 36 1.42 -3.65 14.24
C ILE A 36 2.22 -4.91 14.63
N LEU A 37 2.05 -5.35 15.88
CA LEU A 37 2.71 -6.52 16.45
C LEU A 37 1.72 -7.67 16.61
N PRO A 38 2.04 -8.89 16.14
CA PRO A 38 1.22 -10.08 16.36
C PRO A 38 1.35 -10.57 17.81
N GLU A 39 0.34 -11.27 18.32
CA GLU A 39 0.40 -11.89 19.66
C GLU A 39 1.44 -13.02 19.73
N GLU A 40 1.64 -13.73 18.62
CA GLU A 40 2.63 -14.79 18.48
C GLU A 40 3.25 -14.82 17.06
N PHE A 41 4.50 -15.28 16.96
CA PHE A 41 5.17 -15.57 15.68
C PHE A 41 6.38 -16.49 15.92
N GLY A 42 6.70 -17.44 15.04
CA GLY A 42 7.94 -18.24 15.17
C GLY A 42 8.18 -18.86 16.55
N GLY A 43 7.12 -19.27 17.24
CA GLY A 43 7.16 -19.79 18.62
C GLY A 43 7.43 -18.76 19.73
N TRP A 44 7.54 -17.49 19.39
CA TRP A 44 7.62 -16.37 20.32
C TRP A 44 6.21 -15.91 20.70
N GLY A 45 5.91 -15.91 22.01
CA GLY A 45 4.65 -15.38 22.54
C GLY A 45 4.86 -14.04 23.23
N LEU A 46 3.96 -13.08 23.00
CA LEU A 46 4.02 -11.76 23.63
C LEU A 46 3.79 -11.88 25.15
N GLU A 47 4.73 -11.36 25.95
CA GLU A 47 4.56 -11.21 27.40
C GLU A 47 3.64 -10.00 27.67
N GLY A 48 2.39 -10.27 28.02
CA GLY A 48 1.41 -9.24 28.38
C GLY A 48 0.82 -8.52 27.17
N THR A 49 0.73 -7.19 27.22
CA THR A 49 0.13 -6.36 26.17
C THR A 49 1.17 -5.45 25.53
N ALA A 50 1.16 -5.35 24.21
CA ALA A 50 2.04 -4.46 23.47
C ALA A 50 1.76 -2.99 23.84
N LYS A 51 2.82 -2.23 24.10
CA LYS A 51 2.73 -0.79 24.35
C LYS A 51 2.63 -0.07 23.01
N THR A 52 1.50 0.57 22.75
CA THR A 52 1.28 1.32 21.50
C THR A 52 1.25 2.83 21.76
N SER A 53 1.79 3.63 20.85
CA SER A 53 1.71 5.10 20.91
C SER A 53 1.67 5.70 19.51
N LYS A 54 1.02 6.86 19.36
CA LYS A 54 1.08 7.71 18.16
C LYS A 54 2.07 8.87 18.31
N ASP A 55 2.72 8.98 19.46
CA ASP A 55 3.72 10.00 19.70
C ASP A 55 5.13 9.43 19.39
N PRO A 56 5.87 10.01 18.43
CA PRO A 56 7.20 9.55 18.06
C PRO A 56 8.22 9.61 19.21
N THR A 57 7.97 10.38 20.27
CA THR A 57 8.85 10.40 21.44
C THR A 57 8.93 9.05 22.17
N PHE A 58 7.89 8.21 22.04
CA PHE A 58 7.91 6.83 22.57
C PHE A 58 8.80 5.90 21.73
N ALA A 59 8.95 6.20 20.43
CA ALA A 59 9.83 5.46 19.54
C ALA A 59 11.29 5.86 19.73
N ASP A 60 11.58 7.16 19.77
CA ASP A 60 12.89 7.71 20.15
C ASP A 60 12.72 9.19 20.56
N PRO A 61 12.91 9.56 21.85
CA PRO A 61 12.72 10.93 22.30
C PRO A 61 13.79 11.90 21.75
N VAL A 62 14.99 11.41 21.44
CA VAL A 62 16.10 12.24 20.93
C VAL A 62 15.89 12.53 19.44
N ASN A 63 15.45 11.53 18.69
CA ASN A 63 15.28 11.62 17.23
C ASN A 63 13.80 11.77 16.81
N ALA A 64 12.91 12.15 17.73
CA ALA A 64 11.49 12.36 17.43
C ALA A 64 11.24 13.33 16.26
N PRO A 65 11.97 14.45 16.09
CA PRO A 65 11.81 15.32 14.92
C PRO A 65 12.11 14.60 13.60
N ILE A 66 13.16 13.78 13.58
CA ILE A 66 13.59 13.00 12.40
C ILE A 66 12.53 11.95 12.05
N LEU A 67 11.97 11.27 13.04
CA LEU A 67 10.86 10.33 12.84
C LEU A 67 9.63 11.02 12.24
N LYS A 68 9.33 12.26 12.67
CA LYS A 68 8.23 13.06 12.08
C LYS A 68 8.50 13.41 10.62
N GLU A 69 9.74 13.77 10.27
CA GLU A 69 10.14 14.05 8.88
C GLU A 69 9.94 12.85 7.97
N TYR A 70 10.28 11.64 8.44
CA TYR A 70 10.02 10.41 7.72
C TYR A 70 8.54 9.99 7.69
N GLY A 71 7.62 10.78 8.23
CA GLY A 71 6.19 10.47 8.22
C GLY A 71 5.80 9.39 9.22
N PHE A 72 6.33 9.41 10.44
CA PHE A 72 5.91 8.51 11.52
C PHE A 72 4.38 8.54 11.75
N SER A 73 3.78 7.36 11.85
CA SER A 73 2.34 7.15 12.03
C SER A 73 2.00 6.64 13.43
N ASP A 74 2.63 5.53 13.82
CA ASP A 74 2.46 4.91 15.13
C ASP A 74 3.61 3.98 15.48
N PHE A 75 3.68 3.65 16.76
CA PHE A 75 4.68 2.81 17.39
C PHE A 75 4.01 1.70 18.19
N ALA A 76 4.63 0.52 18.18
CA ALA A 76 4.33 -0.58 19.07
C ALA A 76 5.63 -1.14 19.65
N SER A 77 5.61 -1.56 20.91
CA SER A 77 6.71 -2.32 21.50
C SER A 77 6.19 -3.46 22.37
N GLY A 78 6.93 -4.56 22.38
CA GLY A 78 6.56 -5.77 23.11
C GLY A 78 7.80 -6.56 23.50
N THR A 79 7.70 -7.29 24.60
CA THR A 79 8.70 -8.32 24.96
C THR A 79 8.07 -9.66 24.68
N TYR A 80 8.76 -10.49 23.91
CA TYR A 80 8.35 -11.84 23.59
C TYR A 80 9.22 -12.84 24.34
N ALA A 81 8.62 -13.95 24.73
CA ALA A 81 9.31 -15.04 25.41
C ALA A 81 9.17 -16.36 24.65
N ARG A 82 10.26 -17.14 24.67
CA ARG A 82 10.30 -18.50 24.13
C ARG A 82 11.37 -19.31 24.84
N ASP A 83 11.01 -20.43 25.45
CA ASP A 83 11.94 -21.36 26.11
C ASP A 83 12.89 -20.66 27.10
N GLY A 84 12.38 -19.69 27.88
CA GLY A 84 13.17 -18.91 28.84
C GLY A 84 14.07 -17.82 28.22
N ARG A 85 14.05 -17.62 26.89
CA ARG A 85 14.72 -16.52 26.20
C ARG A 85 13.76 -15.36 25.98
N LYS A 86 14.30 -14.14 25.93
CA LYS A 86 13.53 -12.93 25.62
C LYS A 86 13.96 -12.25 24.33
N LEU A 87 12.98 -11.63 23.66
CA LEU A 87 13.13 -10.82 22.47
C LEU A 87 12.31 -9.54 22.65
N THR A 88 12.98 -8.39 22.67
CA THR A 88 12.29 -7.09 22.69
C THR A 88 12.14 -6.59 21.27
N LEU A 89 10.90 -6.30 20.88
CA LEU A 89 10.58 -5.69 19.60
C LEU A 89 10.15 -4.23 19.80
N ARG A 90 10.69 -3.35 18.97
CA ARG A 90 10.26 -1.97 18.80
C ARG A 90 9.91 -1.75 17.34
N THR A 91 8.68 -1.37 17.07
CA THR A 91 8.12 -1.30 15.72
C THR A 91 7.57 0.08 15.48
N ALA A 92 8.03 0.75 14.43
CA ALA A 92 7.53 2.06 14.01
C ALA A 92 6.93 1.94 12.61
N ARG A 93 5.70 2.39 12.43
CA ARG A 93 5.03 2.47 11.14
C ARG A 93 5.11 3.90 10.62
N PHE A 94 5.32 4.03 9.32
CA PHE A 94 5.42 5.29 8.60
C PHE A 94 4.27 5.42 7.59
N GLN A 95 4.08 6.59 6.99
CA GLN A 95 3.05 6.80 5.97
C GLN A 95 3.33 5.99 4.71
N ASP A 96 4.60 5.83 4.33
CA ASP A 96 5.03 5.15 3.12
C ASP A 96 6.32 4.32 3.32
N THR A 97 6.71 3.59 2.27
CA THR A 97 7.92 2.77 2.24
C THR A 97 9.20 3.63 2.28
N SER A 98 9.16 4.84 1.72
CA SER A 98 10.30 5.78 1.69
C SER A 98 10.68 6.25 3.09
N GLY A 99 9.70 6.55 3.93
CA GLY A 99 9.87 6.92 5.33
C GLY A 99 10.47 5.80 6.18
N ALA A 100 9.98 4.57 6.01
CA ALA A 100 10.55 3.41 6.68
C ALA A 100 11.99 3.11 6.22
N TYR A 101 12.27 3.23 4.93
CA TYR A 101 13.62 3.12 4.38
C TYR A 101 14.55 4.22 4.89
N GLY A 102 14.08 5.47 4.96
CA GLY A 102 14.81 6.59 5.53
C GLY A 102 15.18 6.35 6.98
N ALA A 103 14.21 5.96 7.81
CA ALA A 103 14.46 5.61 9.20
C ALA A 103 15.40 4.39 9.33
N PHE A 104 15.27 3.37 8.48
CA PHE A 104 16.18 2.23 8.43
C PHE A 104 17.62 2.67 8.17
N THR A 105 17.86 3.46 7.11
CA THR A 105 19.20 3.94 6.80
C THR A 105 19.74 4.86 7.90
N PHE A 106 18.90 5.68 8.54
CA PHE A 106 19.28 6.52 9.67
C PHE A 106 19.83 5.70 10.84
N TYR A 107 19.08 4.70 11.32
CA TYR A 107 19.47 3.86 12.47
C TYR A 107 20.49 2.76 12.16
N LYS A 108 20.70 2.46 10.87
CA LYS A 108 21.72 1.51 10.42
C LYS A 108 23.12 2.05 10.68
N GLN A 109 23.96 1.24 11.31
CA GLN A 109 25.36 1.57 11.59
C GLN A 109 26.29 0.92 10.55
N PRO A 110 27.44 1.53 10.23
CA PRO A 110 28.38 0.97 9.26
C PRO A 110 28.83 -0.47 9.58
N GLU A 111 28.96 -0.79 10.87
CA GLU A 111 29.43 -2.09 11.38
C GLU A 111 28.38 -3.20 11.26
N MET A 112 27.11 -2.86 10.96
CA MET A 112 26.05 -3.87 10.88
C MET A 112 26.23 -4.77 9.65
N LEU A 113 26.05 -6.07 9.82
CA LEU A 113 26.08 -7.05 8.73
C LEU A 113 24.74 -7.06 8.01
N ASN A 114 24.74 -7.16 6.68
CA ASN A 114 23.50 -7.22 5.91
C ASN A 114 22.83 -8.59 6.06
N GLU A 115 21.53 -8.58 6.34
CA GLU A 115 20.71 -9.76 6.55
C GLU A 115 19.59 -9.86 5.50
N LYS A 116 19.09 -11.07 5.27
CA LYS A 116 17.96 -11.33 4.37
C LYS A 116 16.67 -11.52 5.17
N ILE A 117 16.13 -10.43 5.72
CA ILE A 117 14.89 -10.38 6.50
C ILE A 117 14.09 -9.16 6.03
N GLY A 118 12.78 -9.30 5.85
CA GLY A 118 11.95 -8.20 5.31
C GLY A 118 12.39 -7.80 3.90
N ASP A 119 12.36 -6.49 3.64
CA ASP A 119 12.85 -5.91 2.37
C ASP A 119 14.37 -5.70 2.43
N GLN A 120 14.85 -5.11 3.54
CA GLN A 120 16.27 -5.11 3.91
C GLN A 120 16.42 -5.22 5.43
N ALA A 121 17.54 -5.82 5.84
CA ALA A 121 17.88 -5.99 7.24
C ALA A 121 19.38 -5.82 7.49
N SER A 122 19.72 -5.45 8.71
CA SER A 122 21.10 -5.38 9.18
C SER A 122 21.20 -5.78 10.65
N SER A 123 22.22 -6.54 11.01
CA SER A 123 22.42 -7.08 12.35
C SER A 123 23.76 -6.61 12.95
N LEU A 124 23.77 -6.36 14.25
CA LEU A 124 25.01 -6.12 14.99
C LEU A 124 24.85 -6.64 16.42
N ASN A 125 25.75 -7.55 16.81
CA ASN A 125 25.62 -8.30 18.06
C ASN A 125 24.21 -8.91 18.16
N ASN A 126 23.46 -8.60 19.21
CA ASN A 126 22.12 -9.16 19.42
C ASN A 126 20.97 -8.29 18.86
N ARG A 127 21.30 -7.19 18.15
CA ARG A 127 20.32 -6.28 17.55
C ARG A 127 20.16 -6.59 16.07
N VAL A 128 18.93 -6.72 15.62
CA VAL A 128 18.55 -6.83 14.21
C VAL A 128 17.60 -5.71 13.87
N LEU A 129 18.02 -4.84 12.96
CA LEU A 129 17.21 -3.77 12.40
C LEU A 129 16.75 -4.20 11.01
N PHE A 130 15.45 -4.17 10.75
CA PHE A 130 14.93 -4.44 9.41
C PHE A 130 13.69 -3.61 9.14
N TYR A 131 13.32 -3.45 7.88
CA TYR A 131 12.03 -2.90 7.52
C TYR A 131 11.30 -3.79 6.51
N ARG A 132 9.99 -3.64 6.47
CA ARG A 132 9.11 -4.28 5.49
C ARG A 132 7.98 -3.33 5.14
N GLY A 133 7.88 -2.94 3.88
CA GLY A 133 6.96 -1.89 3.44
C GLY A 133 7.20 -0.60 4.23
N ASN A 134 6.15 -0.10 4.90
CA ASN A 134 6.20 1.10 5.72
C ASN A 134 6.46 0.82 7.21
N VAL A 135 6.90 -0.38 7.59
CA VAL A 135 7.13 -0.75 9.00
C VAL A 135 8.63 -1.00 9.23
N LEU A 136 9.22 -0.23 10.15
CA LEU A 136 10.56 -0.47 10.68
C LEU A 136 10.47 -1.29 11.96
N VAL A 137 11.35 -2.29 12.10
CA VAL A 137 11.47 -3.16 13.26
C VAL A 137 12.90 -3.11 13.79
N ASP A 138 13.04 -2.77 15.06
CA ASP A 138 14.26 -2.91 15.84
C ASP A 138 14.07 -4.04 16.86
N ALA A 139 14.73 -5.16 16.60
CA ALA A 139 14.62 -6.39 17.35
C ALA A 139 15.90 -6.61 18.17
N VAL A 140 15.77 -6.74 19.49
CA VAL A 140 16.90 -6.98 20.39
C VAL A 140 16.70 -8.32 21.12
N PHE A 141 17.55 -9.29 20.82
CA PHE A 141 17.55 -10.58 21.48
C PHE A 141 18.35 -10.52 22.78
N GLU A 142 17.85 -11.18 23.83
CA GLU A 142 18.68 -11.45 25.01
C GLU A 142 19.84 -12.39 24.63
N LYS A 143 19.54 -13.40 23.81
CA LYS A 143 20.53 -14.34 23.25
C LYS A 143 20.15 -14.76 21.84
N LEU A 144 21.07 -14.55 20.90
CA LEU A 144 20.89 -15.02 19.53
C LEU A 144 21.05 -16.55 19.42
N SER A 145 20.36 -17.11 18.44
CA SER A 145 20.47 -18.51 18.04
C SER A 145 20.59 -18.62 16.52
N ALA A 146 20.97 -19.79 16.02
CA ALA A 146 20.99 -20.06 14.58
C ALA A 146 19.60 -19.90 13.91
N MET A 147 18.52 -19.93 14.69
CA MET A 147 17.14 -19.81 14.22
C MET A 147 16.61 -18.37 14.20
N SER A 148 17.30 -17.43 14.87
CA SER A 148 16.80 -16.06 15.08
C SER A 148 16.48 -15.32 13.78
N ALA A 149 17.27 -15.52 12.73
CA ALA A 149 16.98 -14.93 11.42
C ALA A 149 15.73 -15.52 10.74
N ALA A 150 15.46 -16.81 10.91
CA ALA A 150 14.25 -17.45 10.37
C ALA A 150 12.99 -16.98 11.12
N GLU A 151 13.08 -16.89 12.45
CA GLU A 151 12.01 -16.39 13.31
C GLU A 151 11.60 -14.95 12.95
N LEU A 152 12.58 -14.08 12.67
CA LEU A 152 12.29 -12.72 12.20
C LEU A 152 11.75 -12.65 10.77
N ARG A 153 12.03 -13.63 9.90
CA ARG A 153 11.39 -13.72 8.58
C ARG A 153 9.92 -14.07 8.70
N GLU A 154 9.56 -14.93 9.66
CA GLU A 154 8.16 -15.21 9.97
C GLU A 154 7.45 -13.96 10.48
N LEU A 155 8.08 -13.22 11.41
CA LEU A 155 7.56 -11.91 11.83
C LEU A 155 7.35 -11.00 10.62
N ALA A 156 8.36 -10.86 9.76
CA ALA A 156 8.28 -10.02 8.56
C ALA A 156 7.11 -10.44 7.63
N SER A 157 6.77 -11.73 7.58
CA SER A 157 5.67 -12.23 6.73
C SER A 157 4.28 -11.84 7.22
N VAL A 158 4.11 -11.57 8.52
CA VAL A 158 2.82 -11.22 9.14
C VAL A 158 2.65 -9.72 9.40
N LEU A 159 3.69 -8.91 9.18
CA LEU A 159 3.59 -7.46 9.33
C LEU A 159 2.62 -6.85 8.31
N PRO A 160 1.87 -5.80 8.69
CA PRO A 160 1.01 -5.07 7.77
C PRO A 160 1.82 -4.53 6.57
N GLN A 161 1.27 -4.68 5.36
CA GLN A 161 1.89 -4.16 4.14
C GLN A 161 1.05 -3.03 3.53
N PRO A 162 1.68 -1.91 3.12
CA PRO A 162 1.01 -0.87 2.35
C PRO A 162 0.76 -1.35 0.91
N SER A 163 -0.14 -0.66 0.18
CA SER A 163 -0.38 -0.91 -1.24
C SER A 163 0.86 -0.77 -2.12
N ASP A 164 1.80 0.08 -1.71
CA ASP A 164 3.07 0.35 -2.40
C ASP A 164 4.26 -0.39 -1.76
N ALA A 165 4.00 -1.52 -1.11
CA ALA A 165 5.04 -2.35 -0.48
C ALA A 165 6.12 -2.73 -1.50
N GLY A 166 7.39 -2.53 -1.12
CA GLY A 166 8.56 -2.98 -1.87
C GLY A 166 9.11 -2.03 -2.94
N LYS A 167 8.52 -0.85 -3.16
CA LYS A 167 9.15 0.19 -3.98
C LYS A 167 10.13 1.01 -3.15
N LEU A 168 11.42 0.71 -3.29
CA LEU A 168 12.49 1.54 -2.75
C LEU A 168 12.44 2.94 -3.38
N PRO A 169 12.87 4.00 -2.64
CA PRO A 169 13.16 5.27 -3.27
C PRO A 169 14.13 5.07 -4.44
N GLY A 170 13.91 5.78 -5.55
CA GLY A 170 14.76 5.64 -6.73
C GLY A 170 16.16 6.25 -6.53
N LEU A 171 16.28 7.28 -5.68
CA LEU A 171 17.51 8.05 -5.54
C LEU A 171 18.75 7.21 -5.09
N PRO A 172 18.65 6.30 -4.11
CA PRO A 172 19.77 5.42 -3.74
C PRO A 172 20.35 4.58 -4.88
N ALA A 173 19.59 4.27 -5.93
CA ALA A 173 20.07 3.49 -7.07
C ALA A 173 21.12 4.24 -7.90
N TYR A 174 21.19 5.57 -7.79
CA TYR A 174 22.17 6.40 -8.49
C TYR A 174 23.51 6.53 -7.74
N LEU A 175 23.65 5.93 -6.55
CA LEU A 175 24.93 5.86 -5.87
C LEU A 175 25.91 4.95 -6.63
N PRO A 176 27.09 5.45 -7.04
CA PRO A 176 28.10 4.60 -7.67
C PRO A 176 28.51 3.44 -6.76
N HIS A 177 28.69 2.25 -7.33
CA HIS A 177 29.14 1.08 -6.57
C HIS A 177 30.67 1.05 -6.38
N GLN A 178 31.41 1.67 -7.30
CA GLN A 178 32.87 1.66 -7.27
C GLN A 178 33.37 2.44 -6.05
N SER A 179 34.27 1.82 -5.29
CA SER A 179 34.88 2.41 -4.08
C SER A 179 33.89 2.81 -2.97
N TYR A 180 32.63 2.39 -3.06
CA TYR A 180 31.61 2.64 -2.05
C TYR A 180 31.93 1.91 -0.75
N ILE A 181 31.89 2.63 0.37
CA ILE A 181 32.04 2.07 1.71
C ILE A 181 30.68 1.50 2.12
N LYS A 182 30.63 0.19 2.33
CA LYS A 182 29.40 -0.53 2.64
C LYS A 182 28.71 0.06 3.87
N ASN A 183 27.37 0.05 3.86
CA ASN A 183 26.51 0.45 4.98
C ASN A 183 26.60 1.93 5.39
N THR A 184 27.14 2.79 4.53
CA THR A 184 27.23 4.25 4.79
C THR A 184 26.12 5.05 4.12
N ALA A 185 25.24 4.40 3.35
CA ALA A 185 24.15 5.09 2.67
C ALA A 185 23.15 5.64 3.69
N LYS A 186 22.81 6.93 3.56
CA LYS A 186 21.79 7.61 4.37
C LYS A 186 20.78 8.28 3.46
N TYR A 187 19.50 7.92 3.58
CA TYR A 187 18.40 8.55 2.84
C TYR A 187 17.68 9.54 3.73
N ILE A 188 17.52 10.76 3.24
CA ILE A 188 17.18 11.95 4.01
C ILE A 188 16.08 12.69 3.26
N VAL A 189 14.95 12.93 3.93
CA VAL A 189 13.78 13.61 3.35
C VAL A 189 13.49 14.95 4.03
N GLY A 190 14.31 15.37 4.99
CA GLY A 190 14.08 16.56 5.77
C GLY A 190 15.34 17.16 6.41
N PRO A 191 15.25 18.42 6.86
CA PRO A 191 16.37 19.17 7.40
C PRO A 191 16.94 18.60 8.70
N ALA A 192 16.10 18.15 9.65
CA ALA A 192 16.58 17.64 10.93
C ALA A 192 17.41 16.36 10.77
N ALA A 193 17.04 15.50 9.82
CA ALA A 193 17.83 14.34 9.47
C ALA A 193 19.20 14.73 8.87
N LEU A 194 19.25 15.72 7.96
CA LEU A 194 20.52 16.18 7.40
C LEU A 194 21.42 16.84 8.45
N ASP A 195 20.87 17.69 9.30
CA ASP A 195 21.62 18.38 10.35
C ASP A 195 22.20 17.37 11.37
N LYS A 196 21.49 16.27 11.62
CA LYS A 196 21.94 15.21 12.53
C LYS A 196 23.00 14.30 11.92
N ILE A 197 22.87 13.94 10.65
CA ILE A 197 23.80 13.05 9.95
C ILE A 197 25.07 13.83 9.56
N GLY A 198 24.92 15.10 9.19
CA GLY A 198 25.98 15.91 8.60
C GLY A 198 26.08 15.67 7.09
N GLY A 199 26.26 16.74 6.33
CA GLY A 199 26.46 16.67 4.89
C GLY A 199 27.40 17.76 4.39
N PRO A 200 27.85 17.67 3.12
CA PRO A 200 28.70 18.68 2.49
C PRO A 200 28.13 20.10 2.47
N ILE A 201 26.80 20.23 2.45
CA ILE A 201 26.09 21.51 2.44
C ILE A 201 24.99 21.53 3.50
N PRO A 202 24.64 22.71 4.05
CA PRO A 202 23.61 22.83 5.07
C PRO A 202 22.20 22.62 4.51
N ALA A 203 21.26 22.22 5.37
CA ALA A 203 19.88 21.91 4.99
C ALA A 203 19.12 23.06 4.32
N GLN A 204 19.44 24.30 4.69
CA GLN A 204 18.83 25.50 4.10
C GLN A 204 19.20 25.66 2.62
N MET A 205 20.37 25.16 2.20
CA MET A 205 20.83 25.22 0.82
C MET A 205 20.20 24.13 -0.05
N VAL A 206 19.90 22.97 0.54
CA VAL A 206 19.16 21.88 -0.11
C VAL A 206 17.73 22.31 -0.45
N ASP A 207 17.08 23.02 0.48
CA ASP A 207 15.67 23.45 0.39
C ASP A 207 14.69 22.27 0.26
N PHE A 208 14.57 21.48 1.32
CA PHE A 208 13.62 20.37 1.43
C PHE A 208 12.15 20.79 1.20
N SER A 209 11.82 22.08 1.35
CA SER A 209 10.46 22.59 1.08
C SER A 209 10.06 22.48 -0.40
N SER A 210 11.05 22.36 -1.30
CA SER A 210 10.86 22.13 -2.73
C SER A 210 10.57 20.66 -3.08
N GLY A 211 10.44 19.76 -2.09
CA GLY A 211 10.27 18.32 -2.33
C GLY A 211 11.59 17.63 -2.68
N ALA A 212 12.71 18.15 -2.18
CA ALA A 212 14.03 17.58 -2.40
C ALA A 212 14.24 16.32 -1.54
N GLU A 213 14.83 15.29 -2.12
CA GLU A 213 15.28 14.09 -1.40
C GLU A 213 16.80 14.01 -1.48
N VAL A 214 17.43 13.54 -0.41
CA VAL A 214 18.89 13.47 -0.32
C VAL A 214 19.33 12.04 -0.03
N VAL A 215 20.39 11.60 -0.72
CA VAL A 215 21.15 10.41 -0.36
C VAL A 215 22.60 10.78 -0.14
N LEU A 216 23.16 10.34 0.98
CA LEU A 216 24.59 10.38 1.25
C LEU A 216 25.19 8.99 1.11
N GLY A 217 26.46 8.92 0.72
CA GLY A 217 27.27 7.71 0.77
C GLY A 217 28.75 8.05 0.88
N ASN A 218 29.51 7.20 1.59
CA ASN A 218 30.93 7.42 1.77
C ASN A 218 31.74 6.52 0.83
N TYR A 219 32.88 7.03 0.38
CA TYR A 219 33.70 6.46 -0.67
C TYR A 219 35.17 6.50 -0.28
N ASN A 220 35.89 5.42 -0.59
CA ASN A 220 37.34 5.41 -0.48
C ASN A 220 37.96 6.15 -1.68
N SER A 221 38.82 7.12 -1.40
CA SER A 221 39.59 7.87 -2.40
C SER A 221 41.09 7.80 -2.10
N SER A 222 41.92 8.23 -3.05
CA SER A 222 43.37 8.32 -2.87
C SER A 222 43.80 9.22 -1.72
N GLY A 223 43.02 10.27 -1.43
CA GLY A 223 43.28 11.21 -0.33
C GLY A 223 42.59 10.86 0.99
N GLY A 224 41.79 9.79 1.03
CA GLY A 224 41.03 9.36 2.20
C GLY A 224 39.54 9.17 1.91
N GLU A 225 38.76 9.07 2.98
CA GLU A 225 37.30 8.90 2.90
C GLU A 225 36.62 10.19 2.44
N ALA A 226 35.83 10.08 1.39
CA ALA A 226 35.07 11.17 0.81
C ALA A 226 33.57 10.91 0.91
N THR A 227 32.76 11.97 0.92
CA THR A 227 31.30 11.89 0.96
C THR A 227 30.72 12.33 -0.38
N LEU A 228 29.87 11.50 -0.96
CA LEU A 228 29.02 11.84 -2.09
C LEU A 228 27.61 12.13 -1.56
N MET A 229 27.10 13.31 -1.88
CA MET A 229 25.73 13.73 -1.62
C MET A 229 24.99 13.86 -2.95
N LEU A 230 23.88 13.14 -3.08
CA LEU A 230 22.94 13.25 -4.18
C LEU A 230 21.68 13.95 -3.70
N ILE A 231 21.22 14.95 -4.43
CA ILE A 231 19.99 15.70 -4.15
C ILE A 231 19.08 15.56 -5.36
N ASN A 232 17.93 14.91 -5.20
CA ASN A 232 16.92 14.83 -6.24
C ASN A 232 15.89 15.93 -6.06
N TYR A 233 15.65 16.72 -7.10
CA TYR A 233 14.60 17.73 -7.13
C TYR A 233 13.43 17.30 -8.02
N PRO A 234 12.21 17.83 -7.84
CA PRO A 234 11.06 17.42 -8.65
C PRO A 234 11.22 17.67 -10.15
N THR A 235 12.02 18.68 -10.54
CA THR A 235 12.27 18.98 -11.95
C THR A 235 13.74 19.31 -12.22
N PRO A 236 14.24 19.04 -13.44
CA PRO A 236 15.59 19.44 -13.85
C PRO A 236 15.84 20.95 -13.78
N GLN A 237 14.80 21.77 -13.94
CA GLN A 237 14.88 23.23 -13.85
C GLN A 237 15.17 23.68 -12.42
N ILE A 238 14.43 23.13 -11.44
CA ILE A 238 14.70 23.36 -10.01
C ILE A 238 16.12 22.92 -9.67
N ALA A 239 16.53 21.72 -10.10
CA ALA A 239 17.89 21.23 -9.89
C ALA A 239 18.97 22.18 -10.44
N ALA A 240 18.75 22.77 -11.62
CA ALA A 240 19.67 23.74 -12.20
C ALA A 240 19.74 25.04 -11.38
N ASP A 241 18.60 25.55 -10.93
CA ASP A 241 18.54 26.76 -10.12
C ASP A 241 19.21 26.58 -8.75
N HIS A 242 18.99 25.43 -8.10
CA HIS A 242 19.65 25.10 -6.83
C HIS A 242 21.15 24.89 -7.00
N LEU A 243 21.60 24.21 -8.06
CA LEU A 243 23.04 24.09 -8.35
C LEU A 243 23.71 25.47 -8.47
N ARG A 244 23.11 26.40 -9.22
CA ARG A 244 23.68 27.77 -9.35
C ARG A 244 23.76 28.49 -8.00
N LYS A 245 22.76 28.33 -7.13
CA LYS A 245 22.77 28.90 -5.78
C LYS A 245 23.90 28.28 -4.92
N ILE A 246 24.08 26.96 -4.99
CA ILE A 246 25.14 26.23 -4.29
C ILE A 246 26.52 26.70 -4.74
N GLU A 247 26.74 26.78 -6.06
CA GLU A 247 28.01 27.25 -6.65
C GLU A 247 28.31 28.70 -6.29
N ALA A 248 27.31 29.59 -6.33
CA ALA A 248 27.46 30.99 -5.93
C ALA A 248 27.85 31.13 -4.45
N ALA A 249 27.21 30.36 -3.57
CA ALA A 249 27.54 30.36 -2.14
C ALA A 249 28.94 29.79 -1.87
N HIS A 250 29.34 28.75 -2.60
CA HIS A 250 30.68 28.15 -2.50
C HIS A 250 31.78 29.12 -2.96
N ALA A 251 31.57 29.83 -4.07
CA ALA A 251 32.52 30.81 -4.59
C ALA A 251 32.78 31.97 -3.61
N VAL A 252 31.76 32.40 -2.87
CA VAL A 252 31.89 33.44 -1.83
C VAL A 252 32.69 32.93 -0.63
N ASN A 253 32.47 31.67 -0.22
CA ASN A 253 33.20 31.07 0.90
C ASN A 253 34.64 30.69 0.54
N GLY A 254 34.92 30.36 -0.72
CA GLY A 254 36.28 30.10 -1.23
C GLY A 254 37.19 31.34 -1.31
N GLN A 255 36.67 32.55 -1.06
CA GLN A 255 37.44 33.79 -0.99
C GLN A 255 37.73 34.26 0.45
N GLN A 256 37.43 33.46 1.49
CA GLN A 256 37.77 33.83 2.86
C GLN A 256 39.29 33.79 3.09
N GLN A 257 39.82 34.95 3.50
CA GLN A 257 41.20 35.27 3.83
C GLN A 257 41.86 34.21 4.75
N PRO A 258 43.18 33.93 4.64
CA PRO A 258 43.86 33.06 5.59
C PRO A 258 43.85 33.71 6.98
N GLY A 259 43.12 33.13 7.95
CA GLY A 259 43.24 33.52 9.36
C GLY A 259 41.95 33.71 10.17
N THR A 260 40.76 33.47 9.64
CA THR A 260 39.52 33.51 10.44
C THR A 260 38.83 32.15 10.45
N THR A 261 39.08 31.38 11.51
CA THR A 261 38.42 30.09 11.76
C THR A 261 36.97 30.35 12.17
N SER A 262 36.05 30.36 11.20
CA SER A 262 34.63 30.23 11.48
C SER A 262 34.29 28.74 11.44
N LEU A 263 33.76 28.20 12.53
CA LEU A 263 33.45 26.76 12.70
C LEU A 263 32.31 26.23 11.79
N ALA A 264 32.04 26.91 10.67
CA ALA A 264 31.10 26.56 9.61
C ALA A 264 31.77 26.61 8.23
N ASP A 265 33.08 26.40 8.17
CA ASP A 265 33.86 26.30 6.93
C ASP A 265 33.33 25.13 6.10
N SER A 266 32.55 25.44 5.06
CA SER A 266 32.10 24.46 4.08
C SER A 266 33.33 23.84 3.43
N ALA A 267 33.59 22.56 3.72
CA ALA A 267 34.70 21.83 3.15
C ALA A 267 34.72 21.98 1.62
N PRO A 268 35.89 22.06 0.97
CA PRO A 268 35.96 22.15 -0.48
C PRO A 268 35.19 20.98 -1.10
N PHE A 269 34.24 21.30 -1.98
CA PHE A 269 33.42 20.32 -2.68
C PHE A 269 33.36 20.65 -4.16
N VAL A 270 33.04 19.63 -4.96
CA VAL A 270 32.75 19.75 -6.39
C VAL A 270 31.32 19.30 -6.63
N ALA A 271 30.58 20.05 -7.44
CA ALA A 271 29.19 19.74 -7.76
C ALA A 271 29.01 19.49 -9.26
N LYS A 272 28.04 18.65 -9.62
CA LYS A 272 27.59 18.38 -10.99
C LYS A 272 26.09 18.15 -10.98
N ARG A 273 25.38 18.59 -12.01
CA ARG A 273 23.99 18.18 -12.26
C ARG A 273 23.91 17.06 -13.29
N SER A 274 22.99 16.13 -13.06
CA SER A 274 22.59 15.08 -13.98
C SER A 274 21.06 14.92 -13.94
N GLY A 275 20.35 15.42 -14.96
CA GLY A 275 18.87 15.43 -14.96
C GLY A 275 18.29 16.24 -13.78
N PRO A 276 17.39 15.66 -12.96
CA PRO A 276 16.88 16.26 -11.72
C PRO A 276 17.82 16.10 -10.50
N ILE A 277 18.95 15.38 -10.66
CA ILE A 277 19.88 15.09 -9.57
C ILE A 277 21.03 16.09 -9.57
N VAL A 278 21.30 16.69 -8.41
CA VAL A 278 22.54 17.43 -8.12
C VAL A 278 23.45 16.54 -7.27
N ALA A 279 24.62 16.22 -7.79
CA ALA A 279 25.64 15.42 -7.12
C ALA A 279 26.74 16.35 -6.59
N ILE A 280 27.11 16.18 -5.33
CA ILE A 280 28.14 16.96 -4.62
C ILE A 280 29.12 15.97 -4.01
N ALA A 281 30.39 16.09 -4.36
CA ALA A 281 31.47 15.29 -3.81
C ALA A 281 32.36 16.18 -2.93
N ALA A 282 32.55 15.79 -1.67
CA ALA A 282 33.34 16.53 -0.69
C ALA A 282 34.28 15.62 0.10
N GLY A 283 35.30 16.22 0.71
CA GLY A 283 36.36 15.52 1.44
C GLY A 283 37.70 15.59 0.72
N PRO A 284 38.71 14.80 1.15
CA PRO A 284 40.05 14.80 0.60
C PRO A 284 40.09 14.06 -0.75
N LEU A 285 39.48 14.66 -1.77
CA LEU A 285 39.44 14.16 -3.14
C LEU A 285 40.46 14.88 -4.00
N SER A 286 41.23 14.14 -4.81
CA SER A 286 41.96 14.74 -5.92
C SER A 286 40.96 15.28 -6.97
N PRO A 287 41.32 16.30 -7.77
CA PRO A 287 40.43 16.81 -8.83
C PRO A 287 40.00 15.73 -9.83
N SER A 288 40.87 14.76 -10.12
CA SER A 288 40.55 13.61 -10.97
C SER A 288 39.56 12.65 -10.31
N ASP A 289 39.73 12.34 -9.02
CA ASP A 289 38.84 11.43 -8.29
C ASP A 289 37.45 12.04 -8.13
N ALA A 290 37.38 13.33 -7.79
CA ALA A 290 36.11 14.07 -7.71
C ALA A 290 35.37 14.04 -9.05
N LYS A 291 36.08 14.33 -10.15
CA LYS A 291 35.49 14.30 -11.50
C LYS A 291 35.02 12.90 -11.89
N SER A 292 35.79 11.87 -11.57
CA SER A 292 35.44 10.47 -11.86
C SER A 292 34.21 10.01 -11.06
N LEU A 293 34.16 10.37 -9.76
CA LEU A 293 33.04 10.03 -8.89
C LEU A 293 31.75 10.71 -9.37
N LEU A 294 31.79 12.00 -9.68
CA LEU A 294 30.65 12.74 -10.23
C LEU A 294 30.26 12.28 -11.64
N ALA A 295 31.22 11.87 -12.47
CA ALA A 295 30.96 11.31 -13.80
C ALA A 295 30.23 9.96 -13.73
N SER A 296 30.38 9.23 -12.63
CA SER A 296 29.68 7.95 -12.41
C SER A 296 28.22 8.12 -12.03
N VAL A 297 27.81 9.33 -11.61
CA VAL A 297 26.41 9.66 -11.35
C VAL A 297 25.76 10.12 -12.67
N ASN A 298 24.92 9.25 -13.23
CA ASN A 298 24.17 9.53 -14.46
C ASN A 298 22.70 9.23 -14.23
N TYR A 299 21.86 10.20 -14.58
CA TYR A 299 20.42 10.05 -14.53
C TYR A 299 19.99 9.46 -15.85
N ASP A 300 19.67 8.17 -15.82
CA ASP A 300 18.97 7.53 -16.90
C ASP A 300 17.48 7.74 -16.64
N ALA A 301 16.82 8.49 -17.54
CA ALA A 301 15.37 8.58 -17.53
C ALA A 301 14.83 7.20 -17.89
N ASP A 302 14.51 6.39 -16.87
CA ASP A 302 13.73 5.20 -17.09
C ASP A 302 12.32 5.65 -17.44
N VAL A 303 12.10 5.91 -18.74
CA VAL A 303 10.76 6.09 -19.29
C VAL A 303 10.15 4.69 -19.26
N THR A 304 9.77 4.23 -18.07
CA THR A 304 8.79 3.18 -17.94
C THR A 304 7.55 3.74 -18.61
N TRP A 305 7.31 3.34 -19.86
CA TRP A 305 6.01 3.52 -20.47
C TRP A 305 5.04 3.01 -19.45
N ASN A 306 4.24 3.92 -18.89
CA ASN A 306 3.11 3.56 -18.07
C ASN A 306 2.24 2.74 -19.01
N GLU A 307 2.45 1.43 -19.06
CA GLU A 307 1.50 0.51 -19.64
C GLU A 307 0.28 0.71 -18.77
N ASN A 308 -0.57 1.62 -19.23
CA ASN A 308 -1.90 1.88 -18.72
C ASN A 308 -2.45 0.50 -18.43
N ALA A 309 -2.54 0.13 -17.15
CA ALA A 309 -2.78 -1.23 -16.70
C ALA A 309 -3.87 -1.75 -17.60
N GLY A 310 -3.43 -2.55 -18.57
CA GLY A 310 -4.27 -2.85 -19.71
C GLY A 310 -5.34 -3.68 -19.08
N LEU A 311 -6.50 -3.06 -18.78
CA LEU A 311 -7.71 -3.79 -18.57
C LEU A 311 -7.67 -4.75 -19.73
N SER A 312 -7.47 -6.02 -19.43
CA SER A 312 -7.50 -7.09 -20.42
C SER A 312 -8.95 -7.17 -20.86
N LYS A 313 -9.39 -6.12 -21.56
CA LYS A 313 -10.76 -5.88 -22.00
C LYS A 313 -11.10 -6.97 -23.01
N LYS A 314 -10.11 -7.49 -23.73
CA LYS A 314 -10.29 -8.66 -24.60
C LYS A 314 -10.58 -9.95 -23.83
N ASN A 315 -9.82 -10.30 -22.78
CA ASN A 315 -10.14 -11.52 -22.02
C ASN A 315 -11.42 -11.35 -21.19
N ASN A 316 -11.66 -10.16 -20.61
CA ASN A 316 -12.87 -9.93 -19.83
C ASN A 316 -14.13 -9.80 -20.69
N LEU A 317 -14.10 -9.17 -21.88
CA LEU A 317 -15.26 -9.16 -22.79
C LEU A 317 -15.51 -10.54 -23.40
N ALA A 318 -14.46 -11.27 -23.78
CA ALA A 318 -14.62 -12.63 -24.31
C ALA A 318 -15.19 -13.57 -23.24
N ASN A 319 -14.63 -13.57 -22.02
CA ASN A 319 -15.17 -14.39 -20.93
C ASN A 319 -16.57 -13.93 -20.49
N LEU A 320 -16.86 -12.63 -20.50
CA LEU A 320 -18.19 -12.11 -20.20
C LEU A 320 -19.21 -12.56 -21.27
N LEU A 321 -18.85 -12.48 -22.55
CA LEU A 321 -19.72 -12.92 -23.65
C LEU A 321 -19.94 -14.44 -23.63
N VAL A 322 -18.88 -15.22 -23.37
CA VAL A 322 -18.98 -16.68 -23.21
C VAL A 322 -19.85 -17.05 -22.01
N ASN A 323 -19.68 -16.38 -20.87
CA ASN A 323 -20.51 -16.63 -19.68
C ASN A 323 -21.99 -16.28 -19.92
N ILE A 324 -22.28 -15.21 -20.66
CA ILE A 324 -23.66 -14.86 -21.04
C ILE A 324 -24.27 -15.92 -21.96
N ILE A 325 -23.52 -16.39 -22.96
CA ILE A 325 -23.99 -17.45 -23.87
C ILE A 325 -24.28 -18.74 -23.09
N ILE A 326 -23.40 -19.14 -22.18
CA ILE A 326 -23.59 -20.32 -21.31
C ILE A 326 -24.83 -20.14 -20.43
N LEU A 327 -25.02 -18.97 -19.81
CA LEU A 327 -26.21 -18.68 -19.01
C LEU A 327 -27.50 -18.82 -19.83
N CYS A 328 -27.53 -18.30 -21.06
CA CYS A 328 -28.69 -18.45 -21.95
C CYS A 328 -29.00 -19.91 -22.26
N PHE A 329 -27.98 -20.74 -22.55
CA PHE A 329 -28.19 -22.18 -22.78
C PHE A 329 -28.74 -22.90 -21.54
N ILE A 330 -28.25 -22.54 -20.35
CA ILE A 330 -28.76 -23.09 -19.09
C ILE A 330 -30.24 -22.71 -18.90
N LEU A 331 -30.61 -21.45 -19.14
CA LEU A 331 -31.99 -21.00 -19.03
C LEU A 331 -32.92 -21.69 -20.04
N ILE A 332 -32.48 -21.86 -21.30
CA ILE A 332 -33.24 -22.62 -22.30
C ILE A 332 -33.39 -24.08 -21.87
N GLY A 333 -32.33 -24.70 -21.36
CA GLY A 333 -32.38 -26.06 -20.82
C GLY A 333 -33.40 -26.21 -19.70
N PHE A 334 -33.39 -25.29 -18.72
CA PHE A 334 -34.38 -25.26 -17.65
C PHE A 334 -35.81 -25.07 -18.17
N ALA A 335 -36.01 -24.17 -19.14
CA ALA A 335 -37.32 -23.94 -19.74
C ALA A 335 -37.84 -25.17 -20.48
N LEU A 336 -36.98 -25.89 -21.20
CA LEU A 336 -37.34 -27.13 -21.88
C LEU A 336 -37.69 -28.24 -20.90
N VAL A 337 -36.90 -28.43 -19.84
CA VAL A 337 -37.19 -29.43 -18.81
C VAL A 337 -38.50 -29.10 -18.09
N ALA A 338 -38.71 -27.84 -17.71
CA ALA A 338 -39.95 -27.40 -17.09
C ALA A 338 -41.15 -27.56 -18.03
N GLY A 339 -41.00 -27.21 -19.31
CA GLY A 339 -42.04 -27.38 -20.33
C GLY A 339 -42.39 -28.85 -20.58
N LEU A 340 -41.39 -29.73 -20.63
CA LEU A 340 -41.60 -31.17 -20.79
C LEU A 340 -42.21 -31.79 -19.53
N ALA A 341 -41.78 -31.36 -18.34
CA ALA A 341 -42.38 -31.78 -17.08
C ALA A 341 -43.85 -31.34 -16.99
N PHE A 342 -44.17 -30.10 -17.37
CA PHE A 342 -45.53 -29.57 -17.35
C PHE A 342 -46.42 -30.22 -18.42
N GLY A 343 -45.89 -30.45 -19.63
CA GLY A 343 -46.58 -31.16 -20.70
C GLY A 343 -46.80 -32.63 -20.39
N GLY A 344 -45.78 -33.31 -19.85
CA GLY A 344 -45.85 -34.69 -19.38
C GLY A 344 -46.85 -34.85 -18.24
N LEU A 345 -46.81 -33.94 -17.26
CA LEU A 345 -47.79 -33.90 -16.18
C LEU A 345 -49.21 -33.68 -16.71
N ARG A 346 -49.40 -32.79 -17.69
CA ARG A 346 -50.71 -32.56 -18.34
C ARG A 346 -51.25 -33.81 -19.03
N ILE A 347 -50.41 -34.54 -19.74
CA ILE A 347 -50.77 -35.81 -20.39
C ILE A 347 -51.06 -36.91 -19.36
N LEU A 348 -50.26 -37.00 -18.30
CA LEU A 348 -50.48 -37.96 -17.22
C LEU A 348 -51.79 -37.67 -16.48
N ILE A 349 -52.10 -36.39 -16.21
CA ILE A 349 -53.38 -35.96 -15.62
C ILE A 349 -54.54 -36.30 -16.55
N LYS A 350 -54.42 -36.05 -17.87
CA LYS A 350 -55.46 -36.46 -18.84
C LYS A 350 -55.64 -37.99 -18.91
N ARG A 351 -54.58 -38.77 -18.69
CA ARG A 351 -54.62 -40.24 -18.68
C ARG A 351 -55.25 -40.81 -17.41
N PHE A 352 -54.97 -40.23 -16.24
CA PHE A 352 -55.47 -40.72 -14.95
C PHE A 352 -56.80 -40.09 -14.51
N PHE A 353 -57.13 -38.89 -15.00
CA PHE A 353 -58.39 -38.19 -14.70
C PHE A 353 -59.02 -37.60 -15.99
N PRO A 354 -59.68 -38.43 -16.82
CA PRO A 354 -60.51 -37.93 -17.91
C PRO A 354 -61.69 -37.11 -17.35
N ASP A 355 -62.05 -36.02 -18.01
CA ASP A 355 -63.27 -35.21 -17.80
C ASP A 355 -63.42 -34.35 -16.53
N ARG A 356 -62.33 -33.89 -15.90
CA ARG A 356 -62.49 -33.01 -14.71
C ARG A 356 -61.78 -31.66 -14.66
N VAL A 357 -60.74 -31.40 -15.45
CA VAL A 357 -59.90 -30.19 -15.22
C VAL A 357 -59.74 -29.27 -16.44
N PHE A 358 -59.71 -29.76 -17.68
CA PHE A 358 -59.39 -28.89 -18.85
C PHE A 358 -60.38 -28.91 -20.01
N ASP A 359 -61.38 -29.79 -20.00
CA ASP A 359 -62.45 -29.83 -20.99
C ASP A 359 -63.78 -29.82 -20.22
N ARG A 360 -64.27 -28.61 -19.87
CA ARG A 360 -65.64 -28.39 -19.38
C ARG A 360 -66.44 -27.75 -20.51
N PRO A 361 -67.47 -28.41 -21.07
CA PRO A 361 -68.35 -27.81 -22.08
C PRO A 361 -69.27 -26.70 -21.54
N ASP A 362 -69.32 -26.48 -20.23
CA ASP A 362 -70.48 -25.85 -19.58
C ASP A 362 -70.33 -24.37 -19.18
N GLU A 363 -69.30 -23.63 -19.62
CA GLU A 363 -69.19 -22.19 -19.33
C GLU A 363 -68.72 -21.36 -20.55
N MET A 364 -69.30 -21.60 -21.73
CA MET A 364 -69.41 -20.56 -22.77
C MET A 364 -70.76 -19.87 -22.65
N GLU A 365 -70.93 -19.03 -21.61
CA GLU A 365 -72.06 -18.09 -21.56
C GLU A 365 -71.80 -16.96 -22.57
N PHE A 366 -72.37 -17.11 -23.77
CA PHE A 366 -72.48 -16.03 -24.76
C PHE A 366 -73.48 -14.99 -24.23
N ILE A 367 -72.98 -13.81 -23.88
CA ILE A 367 -73.84 -12.64 -23.60
C ILE A 367 -74.32 -12.09 -24.95
N SER A 368 -75.52 -12.48 -25.38
CA SER A 368 -76.22 -11.88 -26.53
C SER A 368 -77.15 -10.77 -26.05
N LEU A 369 -76.91 -9.54 -26.54
CA LEU A 369 -77.75 -8.38 -26.26
C LEU A 369 -78.93 -8.37 -27.23
N HIS A 370 -80.09 -8.89 -26.81
CA HIS A 370 -81.32 -8.89 -27.61
C HIS A 370 -82.02 -7.52 -27.54
N LEU A 371 -81.96 -6.76 -28.64
CA LEU A 371 -82.71 -5.52 -28.87
C LEU A 371 -83.76 -5.76 -29.96
N SER A 372 -84.99 -6.11 -29.58
CA SER A 372 -86.17 -5.91 -30.42
C SER A 372 -87.46 -5.95 -29.60
N GLU A 373 -87.94 -4.74 -29.34
CA GLU A 373 -89.29 -4.31 -29.71
C GLU A 373 -90.49 -4.93 -28.97
N ARG A 374 -90.83 -4.23 -27.89
CA ARG A 374 -92.18 -3.88 -27.44
C ARG A 374 -93.21 -3.88 -28.58
N LEU A 375 -94.11 -4.87 -28.60
CA LEU A 375 -95.43 -4.73 -29.21
C LEU A 375 -96.48 -5.34 -28.28
N ASN A 376 -97.42 -4.48 -27.93
CA ASN A 376 -98.51 -4.72 -27.00
C ASN A 376 -99.43 -5.84 -27.50
N GLU A 377 -99.82 -6.75 -26.61
CA GLU A 377 -101.05 -7.52 -26.78
C GLU A 377 -101.98 -7.23 -25.59
N PRO A 378 -103.21 -6.74 -25.82
CA PRO A 378 -104.16 -6.42 -24.75
C PRO A 378 -104.89 -7.69 -24.26
N PRO A 379 -105.33 -7.73 -22.98
CA PRO A 379 -105.91 -8.92 -22.39
C PRO A 379 -107.43 -8.94 -22.54
N ALA A 380 -108.04 -10.11 -22.76
CA ALA A 380 -109.43 -10.32 -22.38
C ALA A 380 -109.73 -11.76 -22.00
N ARG A 381 -110.12 -11.89 -20.73
CA ARG A 381 -110.73 -13.03 -20.05
C ARG A 381 -112.07 -13.42 -20.69
N ARG A 382 -112.34 -14.70 -20.85
CA ARG A 382 -113.21 -15.51 -19.95
C ARG A 382 -113.32 -16.94 -20.46
#